data_AF-A0A7S3T0W3-F1
#
_entry.id   AF-A0A7S3T0W3-F1
#
_cell.length_a   1.000
_cell.length_b   1.000
_cell.length_c   1.000
_cell.angle_alpha   90.00
_cell.angle_beta   90.00
_cell.angle_gamma   90.00
#
_symmetry.space_group_name_H-M   'P 1'
#
loop_
_entity.id
_entity.type
_entity.pdbx_description
1 polymer ?
#
loop_
_entity_poly.entity_id
_entity_poly.type
_entity_poly.pdbx_seq_one_letter_code
_entity_poly.pdbx_strand_id
1 'polypeptide(L)'
;SLSRAFTNFSVPDASEGFDEVRYEWSQAEDCATALKDWVLHLKKTRRMDDLEPSDYFKEKYIPWTRAVAEWKKVQTSAREAQRKRAPIARKKAAEDKKAEEEKKEE
;
A
#
# COMPACT_ATOMS: atom_id res chain seq x y z
N SER A 1 -11.89 -20.42 -4.60
CA SER A 1 -11.16 -20.34 -3.32
C SER A 1 -12.16 -19.98 -2.22
N LEU A 2 -12.09 -20.65 -1.07
CA LEU A 2 -13.00 -20.38 0.06
C LEU A 2 -12.98 -18.90 0.48
N SER A 3 -11.81 -18.23 0.39
CA SER A 3 -11.62 -16.81 0.72
C SER A 3 -12.53 -15.83 -0.05
N ARG A 4 -13.10 -16.23 -1.18
CA ARG A 4 -14.02 -15.41 -1.98
C ARG A 4 -15.49 -15.77 -1.80
N ALA A 5 -15.77 -17.01 -1.39
CA ALA A 5 -17.14 -17.54 -1.37
C ALA A 5 -17.83 -17.37 -0.02
N PHE A 6 -17.08 -17.31 1.08
CA PHE A 6 -17.67 -17.35 2.42
C PHE A 6 -18.57 -16.14 2.74
N THR A 7 -18.38 -15.00 2.06
CA THR A 7 -19.24 -13.82 2.21
C THR A 7 -20.63 -14.00 1.62
N ASN A 8 -20.80 -15.00 0.74
CA ASN A 8 -22.03 -15.26 0.01
C ASN A 8 -22.82 -16.42 0.61
N PHE A 9 -22.38 -16.98 1.75
CA PHE A 9 -23.10 -18.03 2.43
C PHE A 9 -24.25 -17.42 3.25
N SER A 10 -25.42 -18.04 3.15
CA SER A 10 -26.62 -17.71 3.90
C SER A 10 -27.26 -18.98 4.45
N VAL A 11 -28.11 -18.80 5.47
CA VAL A 11 -29.05 -19.85 5.87
C VAL A 11 -30.20 -19.90 4.85
N PRO A 12 -30.80 -21.08 4.60
CA PRO A 12 -31.92 -21.21 3.67
C PRO A 12 -33.12 -20.37 4.12
N ASP A 13 -33.79 -19.74 3.17
CA ASP A 13 -34.99 -18.95 3.40
C ASP A 13 -36.22 -19.64 2.78
N ALA A 14 -37.40 -19.43 3.37
CA ALA A 14 -38.65 -19.99 2.87
C ALA A 14 -39.02 -19.46 1.46
N SER A 15 -38.52 -18.29 1.07
CA SER A 15 -38.73 -17.70 -0.26
C SER A 15 -37.96 -18.39 -1.39
N GLU A 16 -37.04 -19.31 -1.08
CA GLU A 16 -36.22 -20.01 -2.06
C GLU A 16 -36.95 -21.20 -2.72
N GLY A 17 -38.17 -21.52 -2.29
CA GLY A 17 -39.02 -22.54 -2.91
C GLY A 17 -38.88 -23.94 -2.31
N PHE A 18 -38.38 -24.05 -1.08
CA PHE A 18 -38.34 -25.32 -0.34
C PHE A 18 -39.71 -25.69 0.22
N ASP A 19 -40.06 -26.98 0.21
CA ASP A 19 -41.27 -27.49 0.86
C ASP A 19 -41.24 -27.27 2.38
N GLU A 20 -40.07 -27.47 3.02
CA GLU A 20 -39.86 -27.22 4.45
C GLU A 20 -38.37 -27.01 4.76
N VAL A 21 -38.05 -26.05 5.63
CA VAL A 21 -36.70 -25.85 6.19
C VAL A 21 -36.70 -26.28 7.66
N ARG A 22 -35.99 -27.37 7.96
CA ARG A 22 -35.88 -27.92 9.32
C ARG A 22 -34.53 -27.58 9.95
N TYR A 23 -34.56 -27.00 11.13
CA TYR A 23 -33.38 -26.72 11.94
C TYR A 23 -33.25 -27.78 13.04
N GLU A 24 -32.50 -28.86 12.78
CA GLU A 24 -32.39 -30.02 13.68
C GLU A 24 -31.53 -29.77 14.93
N TRP A 25 -30.63 -28.78 14.87
CA TRP A 25 -29.56 -28.60 15.87
C TRP A 25 -29.80 -27.41 16.80
N SER A 26 -30.46 -26.35 16.31
CA SER A 26 -30.80 -25.15 17.09
C SER A 26 -31.95 -24.41 16.41
N GLN A 27 -32.41 -23.29 16.97
CA GLN A 27 -33.41 -22.45 16.33
C GLN A 27 -32.81 -21.66 15.15
N ALA A 28 -33.67 -21.22 14.22
CA ALA A 28 -33.25 -20.50 13.01
C ALA A 28 -32.39 -19.26 13.31
N GLU A 29 -32.75 -18.49 14.34
CA GLU A 29 -32.00 -17.31 14.79
C GLU A 29 -30.59 -17.64 15.27
N ASP A 30 -30.42 -18.74 16.00
CA ASP A 30 -29.10 -19.19 16.48
C ASP A 30 -28.23 -19.63 15.32
N CYS A 31 -28.79 -20.36 14.35
CA CYS A 31 -28.08 -20.77 13.14
C CYS A 31 -27.65 -19.56 12.29
N ALA A 32 -28.54 -18.58 12.13
CA ALA A 32 -28.22 -17.34 11.43
C ALA A 32 -27.12 -16.54 12.14
N THR A 33 -27.16 -16.48 13.48
CA THR A 33 -26.14 -15.81 14.30
C THR A 33 -24.80 -16.53 14.20
N ALA A 34 -24.78 -17.86 14.32
CA ALA A 34 -23.57 -18.66 14.20
C ALA A 34 -22.90 -18.49 12.83
N LEU A 35 -23.69 -18.47 11.73
CA LEU A 35 -23.14 -18.22 10.40
C LEU A 35 -22.58 -16.80 10.29
N LYS A 36 -23.29 -15.78 10.79
CA LYS A 36 -22.81 -14.39 10.82
C LYS A 36 -21.49 -14.27 11.58
N ASP A 37 -21.38 -14.89 12.76
CA ASP A 37 -20.17 -14.87 13.57
C ASP A 37 -19.00 -15.58 12.89
N TRP A 38 -19.27 -16.71 12.23
CA TRP A 38 -18.28 -17.43 11.45
C TRP A 38 -17.79 -16.61 10.25
N VAL A 39 -18.70 -15.98 9.49
CA VAL A 39 -18.34 -15.07 8.39
C VAL A 39 -17.53 -13.89 8.92
N LEU A 40 -17.92 -13.28 10.04
CA LEU A 40 -17.20 -12.16 10.65
C LEU A 40 -15.80 -12.58 11.14
N HIS A 41 -15.68 -13.77 11.72
CA HIS A 41 -14.40 -14.34 12.10
C HIS A 41 -13.49 -14.48 10.88
N LEU A 42 -13.98 -15.07 9.79
CA LEU A 42 -13.22 -15.20 8.55
C LEU A 42 -12.87 -13.83 7.94
N LYS A 43 -13.75 -12.83 8.04
CA LYS A 43 -13.44 -11.45 7.62
C LYS A 43 -12.25 -10.85 8.36
N LYS A 44 -12.06 -11.22 9.64
CA LYS A 44 -10.98 -10.72 10.50
C LYS A 44 -9.68 -11.50 10.36
N THR A 45 -9.75 -12.81 10.17
CA THR A 45 -8.57 -13.69 10.22
C THR A 45 -8.00 -14.02 8.85
N ARG A 46 -8.77 -13.89 7.77
CA ARG A 46 -8.31 -14.19 6.42
C ARG A 46 -8.03 -12.95 5.60
N ARG A 47 -7.03 -13.09 4.72
CA ARG A 47 -6.75 -12.11 3.69
C ARG A 47 -7.91 -12.06 2.70
N MET A 48 -8.43 -10.85 2.49
CA MET A 48 -9.37 -10.56 1.42
C MET A 48 -8.59 -10.24 0.15
N ASP A 49 -8.74 -11.06 -0.88
CA ASP A 49 -8.02 -10.88 -2.15
C ASP A 49 -8.73 -9.86 -3.08
N ASP A 50 -10.06 -9.72 -2.97
CA ASP A 50 -10.88 -8.84 -3.83
C ASP A 50 -11.21 -7.47 -3.20
N LEU A 51 -10.57 -7.09 -2.08
CA LEU A 51 -10.84 -5.80 -1.43
C LEU A 51 -10.15 -4.67 -2.19
N GLU A 52 -10.94 -3.87 -2.91
CA GLU A 52 -10.42 -2.69 -3.59
C GLU A 52 -10.42 -1.44 -2.67
N PRO A 53 -9.43 -0.55 -2.82
CA PRO A 53 -9.44 0.74 -2.14
C PRO A 53 -10.66 1.57 -2.57
N SER A 54 -11.32 2.20 -1.60
CA SER A 54 -12.45 3.09 -1.87
C SER A 54 -12.03 4.34 -2.65
N ASP A 55 -12.99 5.00 -3.29
CA ASP A 55 -12.72 6.24 -4.03
C ASP A 55 -12.17 7.34 -3.13
N TYR A 56 -12.68 7.44 -1.89
CA TYR A 56 -12.13 8.33 -0.87
C TYR A 56 -10.64 8.06 -0.59
N PHE A 57 -10.25 6.78 -0.48
CA PHE A 57 -8.85 6.43 -0.27
C PHE A 57 -8.01 6.83 -1.49
N LYS A 58 -8.47 6.51 -2.70
CA LYS A 58 -7.79 6.86 -3.95
C LYS A 58 -7.59 8.38 -4.08
N GLU A 59 -8.62 9.17 -3.74
CA GLU A 59 -8.59 10.63 -3.77
C GLU A 59 -7.47 11.21 -2.90
N LYS A 60 -7.23 10.64 -1.71
CA LYS A 60 -6.13 11.10 -0.83
C LYS A 60 -4.78 10.49 -1.18
N TYR A 61 -4.78 9.23 -1.62
CA TYR A 61 -3.55 8.48 -1.89
C TYR A 61 -2.80 9.00 -3.12
N ILE A 62 -3.51 9.35 -4.20
CA ILE A 62 -2.90 9.86 -5.43
C ILE A 62 -2.10 11.16 -5.21
N PRO A 63 -2.65 12.24 -4.61
CA PRO A 63 -1.87 13.45 -4.36
C PRO A 63 -0.73 13.22 -3.36
N TRP A 64 -0.94 12.38 -2.34
CA TRP A 64 0.13 12.04 -1.39
C TRP A 64 1.32 11.34 -2.08
N THR A 65 1.05 10.32 -2.91
CA THR A 65 2.10 9.62 -3.65
C THR A 65 2.86 10.53 -4.61
N ARG A 66 2.17 11.47 -5.26
CA ARG A 66 2.81 12.51 -6.10
C ARG A 66 3.75 13.41 -5.29
N ALA A 67 3.29 13.92 -4.15
CA ALA A 67 4.11 14.76 -3.27
C ALA A 67 5.36 14.01 -2.78
N VAL A 68 5.20 12.76 -2.36
CA VAL A 68 6.33 11.92 -1.93
C VAL A 68 7.33 11.67 -3.07
N ALA A 69 6.84 11.43 -4.29
CA ALA A 69 7.72 11.24 -5.45
C ALA A 69 8.51 12.51 -5.78
N GLU A 70 7.86 13.67 -5.70
CA GLU A 70 8.51 14.97 -5.89
C GLU A 70 9.60 15.21 -4.84
N TRP A 71 9.30 15.00 -3.56
CA TRP A 71 10.28 15.17 -2.49
C TRP A 71 11.47 14.22 -2.64
N LYS A 72 11.24 12.96 -3.02
CA LYS A 72 12.31 12.00 -3.32
C LYS A 72 13.17 12.46 -4.50
N LYS A 73 12.56 13.04 -5.54
CA LYS A 73 13.28 13.60 -6.70
C LYS A 73 14.16 14.79 -6.28
N VAL A 74 13.64 15.71 -5.48
CA VAL A 74 14.42 16.84 -4.97
C VAL A 74 15.58 16.35 -4.11
N GLN A 75 15.33 15.45 -3.17
CA GLN A 75 16.36 14.89 -2.29
C GLN A 75 17.48 14.18 -3.07
N THR A 76 17.12 13.35 -4.03
CA THR A 76 18.09 12.62 -4.86
C THR A 76 18.91 13.58 -5.74
N SER A 77 18.27 14.55 -6.39
CA SER A 77 18.97 15.55 -7.21
C SER A 77 19.95 16.42 -6.40
N ALA A 78 19.56 16.83 -5.18
CA ALA A 78 20.43 17.57 -4.28
C ALA A 78 21.65 16.75 -3.84
N ARG A 79 21.42 15.47 -3.49
CA ARG A 79 22.51 14.53 -3.13
C ARG A 79 23.47 14.30 -4.28
N GLU A 80 22.97 14.17 -5.51
CA GLU A 80 23.80 14.04 -6.70
C GLU A 80 24.59 15.32 -7.00
N ALA A 81 23.96 16.49 -6.88
CA ALA A 81 24.63 17.77 -7.05
C ALA A 81 25.77 17.94 -6.03
N GLN A 82 25.54 17.57 -4.76
CA GLN A 82 26.58 17.58 -3.73
C GLN A 82 27.72 16.61 -4.05
N ARG A 83 27.41 15.38 -4.49
CA ARG A 83 28.43 14.40 -4.94
C ARG A 83 29.27 14.92 -6.10
N LYS A 84 28.68 15.67 -7.03
CA LYS A 84 29.37 16.23 -8.20
C LYS A 84 30.18 17.50 -7.86
N ARG A 85 29.74 18.31 -6.89
CA ARG A 85 30.44 19.54 -6.48
C ARG A 85 31.76 19.28 -5.76
N ALA A 86 31.86 18.24 -4.93
CA ALA A 86 33.09 17.90 -4.20
C ALA A 86 34.32 17.61 -5.10
N PRO A 87 34.24 16.79 -6.15
CA PRO A 87 35.38 16.56 -7.05
C PRO A 87 35.69 17.77 -7.95
N ILE A 88 34.67 18.54 -8.36
CA ILE A 88 34.89 19.75 -9.18
C ILE A 88 35.64 20.83 -8.38
N ALA A 89 35.27 21.03 -7.11
CA ALA A 89 35.96 21.96 -6.22
C ALA A 89 37.41 21.53 -5.95
N ARG A 90 37.66 20.22 -5.77
CA ARG A 90 39.03 19.68 -5.61
C ARG A 90 39.89 19.85 -6.87
N LYS A 91 39.32 19.66 -8.06
CA LYS A 91 40.04 19.85 -9.33
C LYS A 91 40.42 21.30 -9.56
N LYS A 92 39.48 22.24 -9.37
CA LYS A 92 39.75 23.68 -9.50
C LYS A 92 40.82 24.16 -8.52
N ALA A 93 40.73 23.75 -7.25
CA ALA A 93 41.75 24.11 -6.26
C ALA A 93 43.15 23.52 -6.56
N ALA A 94 43.23 22.41 -7.31
CA ALA A 94 44.50 21.84 -7.75
C ALA A 94 45.07 22.57 -8.98
N GLU A 95 44.21 22.98 -9.92
CA GLU A 95 44.61 23.82 -11.07
C GLU A 95 45.07 25.21 -10.63
N ASP A 96 44.33 25.86 -9.72
CA ASP A 96 44.69 27.18 -9.20
C ASP A 96 46.05 27.16 -8.47
N LYS A 97 46.34 26.08 -7.72
CA LYS A 97 47.65 25.90 -7.06
C LYS A 97 48.78 25.69 -8.05
N LYS A 98 48.58 24.89 -9.09
CA LYS A 98 49.58 24.69 -10.14
C LYS A 98 49.88 25.98 -10.91
N ALA A 99 48.84 26.75 -11.23
CA ALA A 99 48.99 28.04 -11.90
C ALA A 99 49.70 29.09 -11.01
N GLU A 100 49.56 29.01 -9.69
CA GLU A 100 50.27 29.88 -8.75
C GLU A 100 51.74 29.47 -8.54
N GLU A 101 52.06 28.17 -8.62
CA GLU A 101 53.44 27.67 -8.61
C GLU A 101 54.18 28.02 -9.91
N GLU A 102 53.57 27.82 -11.08
CA GLU A 102 54.18 28.21 -12.38
C GLU A 102 54.47 29.73 -12.45
N LYS A 103 53.60 30.57 -11.87
CA LYS A 103 53.82 32.03 -11.80
C LYS A 103 54.89 32.47 -10.79
N LYS A 104 55.34 31.59 -9.90
CA LYS A 104 56.41 31.88 -8.93
C LYS A 104 57.78 31.37 -9.39
N GLU A 105 57.82 30.48 -10.38
CA GLU A 105 59.05 29.96 -10.98
C GLU A 105 59.51 30.73 -12.23
N GLU A 106 58.69 31.64 -12.77
CA GLU A 106 59.03 32.63 -13.81
C GLU A 106 59.39 34.00 -13.21
#